data_AF-A0A6G9RJN4-F1
#
_entry.id   AF-A0A6G9RJN4-F1
#
_cell.length_a   1.000
_cell.length_b   1.000
_cell.length_c   1.000
_cell.angle_alpha   90.00
_cell.angle_beta   90.00
_cell.angle_gamma   90.00
#
_symmetry.space_group_name_H-M   'P 1'
#
loop_
_entity.id
_entity.type
_entity.pdbx_description
1 polymer ?
#
loop_
_entity_poly.entity_id
_entity_poly.type
_entity_poly.pdbx_seq_one_letter_code
_entity_poly.pdbx_strand_id
1 'polypeptide(L)'
;MLNGKLLYMKCSIAISVILLGGCQSFPPNKTLMASHHQEVVGPAYRCVPGEGKINSVLPATLYEHMNACIVRESWSDAVYLYALAGSLTWYDAVQVDTQFARSMHTRLLKESIDALDNNQRNNFWLHIQATMSDLTQKTALCENLIALGAPTYQPDYMLLSASVNVERREPIAMYWKKAVYSYIGCDSESYLDNYSS
;
A
#
# COMPACT_ATOMS: atom_id res chain seq x y z
N MET A 1 7.05 15.63 57.63
CA MET A 1 7.43 16.89 58.31
C MET A 1 8.36 17.66 57.38
N LEU A 2 7.86 18.77 56.85
CA LEU A 2 8.52 19.72 55.95
C LEU A 2 9.43 20.66 56.78
N ASN A 3 10.62 20.98 56.29
CA ASN A 3 11.41 22.18 56.61
C ASN A 3 12.38 22.36 55.43
N GLY A 4 12.36 23.39 54.59
CA GLY A 4 11.89 24.77 54.78
C GLY A 4 13.09 25.67 55.05
N LYS A 5 13.68 26.27 54.00
CA LYS A 5 14.27 27.62 54.04
C LYS A 5 14.55 28.14 52.63
N LEU A 6 13.65 29.04 52.23
CA LEU A 6 13.65 29.96 51.11
C LEU A 6 14.54 31.16 51.48
N LEU A 7 15.39 31.65 50.56
CA LEU A 7 16.01 32.96 50.71
C LEU A 7 16.05 33.70 49.36
N TYR A 8 15.65 34.96 49.45
CA TYR A 8 15.11 35.85 48.42
C TYR A 8 16.20 36.64 47.67
N MET A 9 15.95 36.87 46.38
CA MET A 9 15.94 38.19 45.71
C MET A 9 17.24 39.00 45.59
N LYS A 10 17.68 39.24 44.35
CA LYS A 10 17.86 40.60 43.78
C LYS A 10 17.54 40.60 42.28
N CYS A 11 16.46 41.31 41.93
CA CYS A 11 16.19 41.78 40.57
C CYS A 11 17.20 42.86 40.19
N SER A 12 17.76 42.79 38.98
CA SER A 12 18.35 43.95 38.32
C SER A 12 17.75 44.06 36.93
N ILE A 13 16.84 45.02 36.81
CA ILE A 13 16.25 45.49 35.56
C ILE A 13 17.20 46.56 35.02
N ALA A 14 17.78 46.33 33.85
CA ALA A 14 18.44 47.37 33.08
C ALA A 14 17.71 47.52 31.75
N ILE A 15 16.88 48.56 31.67
CA ILE A 15 16.22 49.04 30.46
C ILE A 15 17.24 49.88 29.70
N SER A 16 17.44 49.61 28.41
CA SER A 16 18.10 50.55 27.50
C SER A 16 17.36 50.56 26.17
N VAL A 17 16.89 51.75 25.83
CA VAL A 17 16.01 52.09 24.71
C VAL A 17 16.86 52.57 23.52
N ILE A 18 16.66 51.91 22.39
CA ILE A 18 16.57 52.39 20.99
C ILE A 18 17.57 53.44 20.49
N LEU A 19 18.29 53.10 19.41
CA LEU A 19 18.54 54.02 18.29
C LEU A 19 18.29 53.31 16.94
N LEU A 20 17.50 54.00 16.11
CA LEU A 20 17.09 53.69 14.76
C LEU A 20 18.21 53.97 13.75
N GLY A 21 18.22 53.25 12.62
CA GLY A 21 18.79 53.79 11.37
C GLY A 21 19.25 52.75 10.35
N GLY A 22 18.57 52.70 9.19
CA GLY A 22 19.20 52.35 7.91
C GLY A 22 18.50 51.30 7.05
N CYS A 23 17.53 51.72 6.23
CA CYS A 23 17.06 50.97 5.07
C CYS A 23 18.15 50.95 3.98
N GLN A 24 18.45 49.78 3.42
CA GLN A 24 19.18 49.67 2.14
C GLN A 24 18.41 48.71 1.23
N SER A 25 17.95 49.26 0.11
CA SER A 25 17.17 48.61 -0.93
C SER A 25 18.06 47.71 -1.79
N PHE A 26 17.70 46.43 -1.94
CA PHE A 26 18.23 45.55 -2.99
C PHE A 26 17.11 45.13 -3.94
N PRO A 27 17.30 45.20 -5.28
CA PRO A 27 16.30 44.79 -6.25
C PRO A 27 16.28 43.26 -6.46
N PRO A 28 15.22 42.72 -7.09
CA PRO A 28 14.78 41.35 -6.88
C PRO A 28 15.42 40.39 -7.87
N ASN A 29 15.76 39.16 -7.45
CA ASN A 29 15.54 38.04 -8.35
C ASN A 29 15.51 36.67 -7.67
N LYS A 30 14.58 35.87 -8.18
CA LYS A 30 14.41 34.43 -8.03
C LYS A 30 13.95 33.97 -6.66
N THR A 31 12.62 34.06 -6.51
CA THR A 31 11.78 32.99 -5.99
C THR A 31 12.45 31.62 -6.21
N LEU A 32 13.17 31.13 -5.20
CA LEU A 32 13.33 29.71 -4.97
C LEU A 32 12.36 29.37 -3.86
N MET A 33 11.07 29.47 -4.16
CA MET A 33 10.17 28.47 -3.61
C MET A 33 10.62 27.16 -4.24
N ALA A 34 11.54 26.47 -3.57
CA ALA A 34 11.50 25.02 -3.59
C ALA A 34 10.18 24.67 -2.90
N SER A 35 9.10 24.79 -3.67
CA SER A 35 7.85 24.14 -3.39
C SER A 35 8.25 22.68 -3.21
N HIS A 36 8.16 22.21 -1.98
CA HIS A 36 8.04 20.80 -1.70
C HIS A 36 6.66 20.40 -2.27
N HIS A 37 6.54 20.42 -3.60
CA HIS A 37 5.70 19.46 -4.27
C HIS A 37 6.33 18.13 -3.89
N GLN A 38 5.85 17.60 -2.77
CA GLN A 38 5.73 16.18 -2.60
C GLN A 38 4.96 15.74 -3.84
N GLU A 39 5.69 15.41 -4.89
CA GLU A 39 5.19 14.51 -5.91
C GLU A 39 4.60 13.36 -5.10
N VAL A 40 3.30 13.13 -5.29
CA VAL A 40 2.61 11.98 -4.70
C VAL A 40 3.16 10.77 -5.43
N VAL A 41 4.41 10.42 -5.10
CA VAL A 41 5.04 9.17 -5.44
C VAL A 41 4.23 8.16 -4.63
N GLY A 42 3.47 7.32 -5.35
CA GLY A 42 2.82 6.15 -4.73
C GLY A 42 3.83 5.37 -3.89
N PRO A 43 3.38 4.54 -2.93
CA PRO A 43 4.28 3.94 -1.94
C PRO A 43 5.44 3.24 -2.63
N ALA A 44 6.64 3.81 -2.53
CA ALA A 44 7.86 3.15 -2.95
C ALA A 44 8.05 1.97 -1.98
N TYR A 45 7.68 0.77 -2.40
CA TYR A 45 7.83 -0.45 -1.62
C TYR A 45 9.33 -0.61 -1.31
N ARG A 46 9.72 -0.47 -0.05
CA ARG A 46 11.15 -0.33 0.34
C ARG A 46 11.96 -1.60 0.08
N CYS A 47 11.26 -2.70 -0.16
CA CYS A 47 11.78 -4.02 -0.43
C CYS A 47 11.77 -4.40 -1.93
N VAL A 48 11.18 -3.58 -2.81
CA VAL A 48 11.05 -3.90 -4.24
C VAL A 48 11.85 -2.89 -5.07
N PRO A 49 12.76 -3.35 -5.95
CA PRO A 49 13.32 -2.49 -6.97
C PRO A 49 12.27 -2.30 -8.08
N GLY A 50 11.93 -1.06 -8.43
CA GLY A 50 11.38 -0.80 -9.76
C GLY A 50 10.52 0.42 -9.96
N GLU A 51 10.87 1.15 -11.02
CA GLU A 51 10.05 2.11 -11.73
C GLU A 51 9.01 1.38 -12.60
N GLY A 52 7.77 1.87 -12.63
CA GLY A 52 6.65 1.26 -13.36
C GLY A 52 5.37 1.21 -12.52
N LYS A 53 4.21 0.95 -13.14
CA LYS A 53 2.96 0.80 -12.40
C LYS A 53 2.89 -0.62 -11.82
N ILE A 54 2.76 -0.76 -10.51
CA ILE A 54 2.80 -2.09 -9.87
C ILE A 54 1.67 -3.04 -10.33
N ASN A 55 0.54 -2.52 -10.85
CA ASN A 55 -0.52 -3.33 -11.47
C ASN A 55 -0.20 -3.85 -12.88
N SER A 56 1.01 -3.62 -13.40
CA SER A 56 1.53 -4.33 -14.59
C SER A 56 2.40 -5.53 -14.22
N VAL A 57 2.69 -5.74 -12.94
CA VAL A 57 3.54 -6.83 -12.45
C VAL A 57 2.68 -8.08 -12.23
N LEU A 58 3.13 -9.23 -12.73
CA LEU A 58 2.41 -10.49 -12.56
C LEU A 58 2.36 -10.92 -11.08
N PRO A 59 1.28 -11.58 -10.63
CA PRO A 59 1.14 -11.93 -9.22
C PRO A 59 2.23 -12.84 -8.65
N ALA A 60 2.80 -13.74 -9.46
CA ALA A 60 3.94 -14.56 -9.03
C ALA A 60 5.14 -13.69 -8.60
N THR A 61 5.46 -12.67 -9.41
CA THR A 61 6.54 -11.71 -9.09
C THR A 61 6.19 -10.84 -7.88
N LEU A 62 4.92 -10.47 -7.70
CA LEU A 62 4.48 -9.75 -6.50
C LEU A 62 4.64 -10.60 -5.24
N TYR A 63 4.40 -11.90 -5.32
CA TYR A 63 4.65 -12.84 -4.23
C TYR A 63 6.16 -13.04 -3.95
N GLU A 64 7.01 -13.07 -4.98
CA GLU A 64 8.46 -13.04 -4.79
C GLU A 64 8.91 -11.76 -4.06
N HIS A 65 8.37 -10.61 -4.45
CA HIS A 65 8.59 -9.34 -3.79
C HIS A 65 8.09 -9.33 -2.35
N MET A 66 6.91 -9.92 -2.08
CA MET A 66 6.38 -10.10 -0.72
C MET A 66 7.37 -10.88 0.15
N ASN A 67 7.91 -11.99 -0.37
CA ASN A 67 8.91 -12.78 0.34
C ASN A 67 10.20 -11.97 0.60
N ALA A 68 10.63 -11.14 -0.35
CA ALA A 68 11.77 -10.23 -0.13
C ALA A 68 11.48 -9.18 0.96
N CYS A 69 10.24 -8.69 1.06
CA CYS A 69 9.82 -7.80 2.15
C CYS A 69 9.82 -8.51 3.51
N ILE A 70 9.36 -9.76 3.56
CA ILE A 70 9.36 -10.60 4.78
C ILE A 70 10.79 -10.83 5.28
N VAL A 71 11.73 -11.15 4.39
CA VAL A 71 13.15 -11.33 4.76
C VAL A 71 13.76 -10.05 5.34
N ARG A 72 13.29 -8.87 4.92
CA ARG A 72 13.72 -7.56 5.42
C ARG A 72 12.86 -7.03 6.57
N GLU A 73 11.93 -7.83 7.07
CA GLU A 73 10.97 -7.44 8.11
C GLU A 73 10.16 -6.17 7.75
N SER A 74 9.99 -5.89 6.45
CA SER A 74 9.15 -4.80 5.96
C SER A 74 7.69 -5.27 5.88
N TRP A 75 7.09 -5.46 7.05
CA TRP A 75 5.80 -6.14 7.19
C TRP A 75 4.64 -5.42 6.51
N SER A 76 4.59 -4.09 6.59
CA SER A 76 3.56 -3.28 5.92
C SER A 76 3.59 -3.49 4.40
N ASP A 77 4.77 -3.49 3.80
CA ASP A 77 4.95 -3.70 2.37
C ASP A 77 4.61 -5.14 1.99
N ALA A 78 5.00 -6.12 2.82
CA ALA A 78 4.64 -7.53 2.61
C ALA A 78 3.12 -7.75 2.64
N VAL A 79 2.42 -7.15 3.60
CA VAL A 79 0.95 -7.25 3.71
C VAL A 79 0.28 -6.61 2.50
N TYR A 80 0.77 -5.45 2.05
CA TYR A 80 0.27 -4.81 0.83
C TYR A 80 0.46 -5.71 -0.40
N LEU A 81 1.64 -6.31 -0.59
CA LEU A 81 1.92 -7.16 -1.73
C LEU A 81 1.11 -8.46 -1.71
N TYR A 82 0.89 -9.06 -0.54
CA TYR A 82 -0.04 -10.17 -0.35
C TYR A 82 -1.45 -9.81 -0.80
N ALA A 83 -1.93 -8.65 -0.34
CA ALA A 83 -3.26 -8.16 -0.63
C ALA A 83 -3.44 -7.85 -2.12
N LEU A 84 -2.42 -7.24 -2.74
CA LEU A 84 -2.40 -6.92 -4.17
C LEU A 84 -2.36 -8.19 -5.03
N ALA A 85 -1.38 -9.08 -4.82
CA ALA A 85 -1.22 -10.31 -5.59
C ALA A 85 -2.45 -11.22 -5.48
N GLY A 86 -3.03 -11.32 -4.29
CA GLY A 86 -4.25 -12.09 -4.07
C GLY A 86 -5.49 -11.49 -4.73
N SER A 87 -5.65 -10.16 -4.67
CA SER A 87 -6.75 -9.48 -5.36
C SER A 87 -6.63 -9.60 -6.88
N LEU A 88 -5.41 -9.50 -7.42
CA LEU A 88 -5.12 -9.66 -8.84
C LEU A 88 -5.39 -11.08 -9.32
N THR A 89 -4.90 -12.09 -8.61
CA THR A 89 -5.18 -13.49 -8.97
C THR A 89 -6.66 -13.84 -8.84
N TRP A 90 -7.37 -13.26 -7.87
CA TRP A 90 -8.83 -13.41 -7.78
C TRP A 90 -9.54 -12.77 -8.98
N TYR A 91 -9.16 -11.54 -9.34
CA TYR A 91 -9.68 -10.85 -10.52
C TYR A 91 -9.46 -11.67 -11.79
N ASP A 92 -8.24 -12.11 -12.02
CA ASP A 92 -7.84 -12.90 -13.18
C ASP A 92 -8.60 -14.23 -13.24
N ALA A 93 -8.75 -14.92 -12.11
CA ALA A 93 -9.47 -16.19 -12.03
C ALA A 93 -10.96 -16.04 -12.36
N VAL A 94 -11.59 -14.93 -11.95
CA VAL A 94 -12.98 -14.61 -12.29
C VAL A 94 -13.12 -14.27 -13.78
N GLN A 95 -12.13 -13.60 -14.38
CA GLN A 95 -12.16 -13.25 -15.80
C GLN A 95 -11.98 -14.47 -16.71
N VAL A 96 -11.09 -15.40 -16.33
CA VAL A 96 -10.85 -16.65 -17.07
C VAL A 96 -11.94 -17.69 -16.81
N ASP A 97 -12.50 -17.72 -15.60
CA ASP A 97 -13.60 -18.58 -15.14
C ASP A 97 -13.42 -20.09 -15.46
N THR A 98 -12.21 -20.61 -15.22
CA THR A 98 -11.95 -22.06 -15.30
C THR A 98 -11.55 -22.61 -13.94
N GLN A 99 -11.73 -23.93 -13.75
CA GLN A 99 -11.21 -24.61 -12.56
C GLN A 99 -9.69 -24.46 -12.42
N PHE A 100 -8.97 -24.47 -13.55
CA PHE A 100 -7.53 -24.25 -13.53
C PHE A 100 -7.17 -22.86 -13.03
N ALA A 101 -7.82 -21.81 -13.53
CA ALA A 101 -7.57 -20.43 -13.08
C ALA A 101 -7.85 -20.25 -11.57
N ARG A 102 -8.94 -20.85 -11.07
CA ARG A 102 -9.24 -20.88 -9.62
C ARG A 102 -8.17 -21.63 -8.84
N SER A 103 -7.65 -22.75 -9.36
CA SER A 103 -6.55 -23.48 -8.73
C SER A 103 -5.24 -22.68 -8.71
N MET A 104 -4.98 -21.88 -9.74
CA MET A 104 -3.79 -21.02 -9.84
C MET A 104 -3.78 -19.95 -8.75
N HIS A 105 -4.93 -19.33 -8.46
CA HIS A 105 -5.07 -18.38 -7.35
C HIS A 105 -4.58 -18.96 -6.01
N THR A 106 -5.05 -20.16 -5.65
CA THR A 106 -4.62 -20.82 -4.41
C THR A 106 -3.18 -21.32 -4.47
N ARG A 107 -2.76 -21.84 -5.63
CA ARG A 107 -1.42 -22.44 -5.80
C ARG A 107 -0.31 -21.41 -5.64
N LEU A 108 -0.43 -20.24 -6.28
CA LEU A 108 0.61 -19.21 -6.24
C LEU A 108 0.89 -18.71 -4.82
N LEU A 109 -0.16 -18.44 -4.05
CA LEU A 109 -0.01 -18.05 -2.64
C LEU A 109 0.63 -19.18 -1.83
N LYS A 110 0.17 -20.43 -2.02
CA LYS A 110 0.72 -21.58 -1.30
C LYS A 110 2.21 -21.76 -1.59
N GLU A 111 2.62 -21.76 -2.85
CA GLU A 111 4.02 -21.91 -3.27
C GLU A 111 4.88 -20.78 -2.68
N SER A 112 4.39 -19.53 -2.70
CA SER A 112 5.08 -18.40 -2.10
C SER A 112 5.29 -18.55 -0.60
N ILE A 113 4.24 -18.96 0.12
CA ILE A 113 4.29 -19.12 1.57
C ILE A 113 5.14 -20.34 1.94
N ASP A 114 5.12 -21.41 1.14
CA ASP A 114 5.92 -22.62 1.33
C ASP A 114 7.43 -22.36 1.20
N ALA A 115 7.85 -21.31 0.49
CA ALA A 115 9.24 -20.89 0.39
C ALA A 115 9.78 -20.19 1.66
N LEU A 116 8.92 -19.81 2.61
CA LEU A 116 9.30 -19.17 3.86
C LEU A 116 9.57 -20.19 4.96
N ASP A 117 10.52 -19.87 5.85
CA ASP A 117 10.69 -20.65 7.08
C ASP A 117 9.50 -20.45 8.05
N ASN A 118 9.44 -21.28 9.09
CA ASN A 118 8.32 -21.26 10.04
C ASN A 118 8.21 -19.93 10.80
N ASN A 119 9.33 -19.30 11.14
CA ASN A 119 9.32 -18.03 11.89
C ASN A 119 8.82 -16.89 10.99
N GLN A 120 9.36 -16.80 9.77
CA GLN A 120 8.92 -15.86 8.75
C GLN A 120 7.43 -15.99 8.47
N ARG A 121 6.95 -17.21 8.26
CA ARG A 121 5.53 -17.50 8.00
C ARG A 121 4.64 -17.08 9.17
N ASN A 122 5.02 -17.44 10.39
CA ASN A 122 4.24 -17.11 11.58
C ASN A 122 4.18 -15.59 11.82
N ASN A 123 5.32 -14.90 11.76
CA ASN A 123 5.36 -13.44 11.92
C ASN A 123 4.56 -12.74 10.82
N PHE A 124 4.70 -13.20 9.58
CA PHE A 124 3.93 -12.63 8.50
C PHE A 124 2.41 -12.80 8.71
N TRP A 125 1.99 -13.98 9.18
CA TRP A 125 0.57 -14.22 9.47
C TRP A 125 0.04 -13.35 10.62
N LEU A 126 0.84 -13.09 11.65
CA LEU A 126 0.50 -12.14 12.71
C LEU A 126 0.28 -10.73 12.15
N HIS A 127 1.12 -10.28 11.21
CA HIS A 127 0.97 -8.97 10.59
C HIS A 127 -0.24 -8.89 9.66
N ILE A 128 -0.53 -9.92 8.88
CA ILE A 128 -1.78 -10.00 8.11
C ILE A 128 -2.96 -9.91 9.07
N GLN A 129 -2.99 -10.73 10.12
CA GLN A 129 -4.10 -10.74 11.08
C GLN A 129 -4.27 -9.37 11.74
N ALA A 130 -3.18 -8.75 12.19
CA ALA A 130 -3.20 -7.42 12.81
C ALA A 130 -3.82 -6.39 11.85
N THR A 131 -3.36 -6.32 10.60
CA THR A 131 -3.90 -5.38 9.60
C THR A 131 -5.37 -5.66 9.27
N MET A 132 -5.77 -6.92 9.09
CA MET A 132 -7.14 -7.26 8.73
C MET A 132 -8.14 -7.09 9.89
N SER A 133 -7.67 -7.21 11.14
CA SER A 133 -8.50 -7.00 12.34
C SER A 133 -8.68 -5.53 12.72
N ASP A 134 -7.79 -4.65 12.24
CA ASP A 134 -7.88 -3.21 12.43
C ASP A 134 -8.70 -2.59 11.28
N LEU A 135 -9.89 -2.07 11.62
CA LEU A 135 -10.80 -1.48 10.63
C LEU A 135 -10.15 -0.32 9.85
N THR A 136 -9.35 0.51 10.51
CA THR A 136 -8.70 1.67 9.89
C THR A 136 -7.65 1.20 8.88
N GLN A 137 -6.79 0.26 9.29
CA GLN A 137 -5.75 -0.26 8.43
C GLN A 137 -6.30 -1.07 7.26
N LYS A 138 -7.31 -1.93 7.52
CA LYS A 138 -8.02 -2.67 6.47
C LYS A 138 -8.66 -1.72 5.44
N THR A 139 -9.33 -0.67 5.91
CA THR A 139 -9.97 0.33 5.03
C THR A 139 -8.93 1.05 4.17
N ALA A 140 -7.84 1.53 4.77
CA ALA A 140 -6.76 2.19 4.03
C ALA A 140 -6.12 1.25 2.99
N LEU A 141 -5.92 -0.02 3.33
CA LEU A 141 -5.42 -1.03 2.40
C LEU A 141 -6.38 -1.21 1.21
N CYS A 142 -7.68 -1.35 1.46
CA CYS A 142 -8.70 -1.46 0.44
C CYS A 142 -8.73 -0.24 -0.50
N GLU A 143 -8.72 0.97 0.06
CA GLU A 143 -8.70 2.21 -0.72
C GLU A 143 -7.46 2.31 -1.61
N ASN A 144 -6.28 1.99 -1.07
CA ASN A 144 -5.04 1.97 -1.83
C ASN A 144 -5.08 0.98 -3.00
N LEU A 145 -5.61 -0.22 -2.78
CA LEU A 145 -5.75 -1.23 -3.83
C LEU A 145 -6.78 -0.81 -4.88
N ILE A 146 -7.91 -0.23 -4.47
CA ILE A 146 -8.94 0.25 -5.41
C ILE A 146 -8.40 1.38 -6.28
N ALA A 147 -7.70 2.34 -5.68
CA ALA A 147 -7.11 3.48 -6.38
C ALA A 147 -6.05 3.07 -7.42
N LEU A 148 -5.36 1.95 -7.20
CA LEU A 148 -4.39 1.39 -8.16
C LEU A 148 -5.05 0.98 -9.49
N GLY A 149 -6.28 0.47 -9.43
CA GLY A 149 -7.03 0.01 -10.60
C GLY A 149 -6.69 -1.42 -11.05
N ALA A 150 -7.46 -1.89 -12.05
CA ALA A 150 -7.36 -3.23 -12.63
C ALA A 150 -5.96 -3.52 -13.22
N PRO A 151 -5.57 -4.80 -13.38
CA PRO A 151 -4.32 -5.15 -14.04
C PRO A 151 -4.27 -4.63 -15.48
N THR A 152 -3.06 -4.30 -15.92
CA THR A 152 -2.78 -3.88 -17.31
C THR A 152 -2.25 -5.01 -18.19
N TYR A 153 -1.95 -6.16 -17.59
CA TYR A 153 -1.54 -7.38 -18.28
C TYR A 153 -2.75 -8.27 -18.63
N GLN A 154 -2.53 -9.30 -19.45
CA GLN A 154 -3.51 -10.38 -19.70
C GLN A 154 -3.21 -11.59 -18.81
N PRO A 155 -4.24 -12.32 -18.33
CA PRO A 155 -4.07 -13.42 -17.38
C PRO A 155 -3.62 -14.73 -18.06
N ASP A 156 -2.66 -14.65 -18.98
CA ASP A 156 -2.21 -15.78 -19.80
C ASP A 156 -1.64 -16.93 -18.94
N TYR A 157 -1.07 -16.58 -17.78
CA TYR A 157 -0.55 -17.54 -16.80
C TYR A 157 -1.65 -18.42 -16.16
N MET A 158 -2.93 -18.07 -16.35
CA MET A 158 -4.10 -18.83 -15.89
C MET A 158 -4.77 -19.65 -17.01
N LEU A 159 -4.15 -19.76 -18.18
CA LEU A 159 -4.66 -20.57 -19.30
C LEU A 159 -3.96 -21.94 -19.32
N LEU A 160 -4.75 -23.02 -19.46
CA LEU A 160 -4.23 -24.39 -19.60
C LEU A 160 -3.46 -24.62 -20.91
N SER A 161 -3.77 -23.83 -21.94
CA SER A 161 -3.12 -23.87 -23.24
C SER A 161 -3.23 -22.49 -23.89
N ALA A 162 -2.21 -22.09 -24.65
CA ALA A 162 -2.18 -20.82 -25.39
C ALA A 162 -3.27 -20.72 -26.48
N SER A 163 -4.00 -21.82 -26.75
CA SER A 163 -5.03 -21.93 -27.79
C SER A 163 -6.45 -21.57 -27.35
N VAL A 164 -6.66 -21.20 -26.08
CA VAL A 164 -7.93 -20.57 -25.70
C VAL A 164 -7.87 -19.14 -26.20
N ASN A 165 -8.57 -18.85 -27.29
CA ASN A 165 -8.83 -17.49 -27.75
C ASN A 165 -9.69 -16.78 -26.70
N VAL A 166 -9.09 -16.36 -25.59
CA VAL A 166 -9.72 -15.38 -24.71
C VAL A 166 -9.67 -14.08 -25.49
N GLU A 167 -10.79 -13.75 -26.12
CA GLU A 167 -10.98 -12.46 -26.76
C GLU A 167 -10.57 -11.38 -25.77
N ARG A 168 -9.68 -10.47 -26.19
CA ARG A 168 -9.10 -9.44 -25.33
C ARG A 168 -10.24 -8.64 -24.69
N ARG A 169 -10.56 -8.96 -23.44
CA ARG A 169 -11.54 -8.21 -22.67
C ARG A 169 -10.79 -7.07 -22.01
N GLU A 170 -11.21 -5.85 -22.31
CA GLU A 170 -10.68 -4.67 -21.62
C GLU A 170 -10.87 -4.84 -20.10
N PRO A 171 -9.87 -4.48 -19.26
CA PRO A 171 -9.98 -4.57 -17.82
C PRO A 171 -11.17 -3.74 -17.31
N ILE A 172 -12.18 -4.40 -16.74
CA ILE A 172 -13.37 -3.72 -16.23
C ILE A 172 -13.10 -3.28 -14.78
N ALA A 173 -12.98 -1.97 -14.56
CA ALA A 173 -12.69 -1.36 -13.25
C ALA A 173 -13.68 -1.76 -12.14
N MET A 174 -14.96 -1.94 -12.49
CA MET A 174 -15.98 -2.42 -11.54
C MET A 174 -15.64 -3.82 -10.99
N TYR A 175 -15.09 -4.70 -11.83
CA TYR A 175 -14.70 -6.04 -11.41
C TYR A 175 -13.43 -6.03 -10.56
N TRP A 176 -12.54 -5.05 -10.74
CA TRP A 176 -11.37 -4.87 -9.87
C TRP A 176 -11.80 -4.54 -8.43
N LYS A 177 -12.68 -3.55 -8.27
CA LYS A 177 -13.22 -3.19 -6.95
C LYS A 177 -13.87 -4.40 -6.26
N LYS A 178 -14.67 -5.19 -7.00
CA LYS A 178 -15.28 -6.42 -6.50
C LYS A 178 -14.25 -7.46 -6.08
N ALA A 179 -13.16 -7.62 -6.84
CA ALA A 179 -12.09 -8.55 -6.51
C ALA A 179 -11.36 -8.16 -5.21
N VAL A 180 -11.00 -6.88 -5.05
CA VAL A 180 -10.40 -6.36 -3.81
C VAL A 180 -11.32 -6.62 -2.61
N TYR A 181 -12.61 -6.29 -2.75
CA TYR A 181 -13.60 -6.54 -1.69
C TYR A 181 -13.74 -8.01 -1.32
N SER A 182 -13.80 -8.89 -2.33
CA SER A 182 -13.97 -10.32 -2.12
C SER A 182 -12.75 -10.95 -1.46
N TYR A 183 -11.55 -10.53 -1.85
CA TYR A 183 -10.31 -11.11 -1.34
C TYR A 183 -9.92 -10.57 0.04
N ILE A 184 -10.05 -9.26 0.26
CA ILE A 184 -9.63 -8.60 1.52
C ILE A 184 -10.74 -8.58 2.57
N GLY A 185 -12.02 -8.70 2.18
CA GLY A 185 -13.15 -8.54 3.10
C GLY A 185 -13.34 -7.08 3.51
N CYS A 186 -13.23 -6.16 2.55
CA CYS A 186 -13.49 -4.74 2.78
C CYS A 186 -14.98 -4.53 3.05
N ASP A 187 -15.31 -3.68 4.03
CA ASP A 187 -16.69 -3.40 4.37
C ASP A 187 -17.33 -2.56 3.25
N SER A 188 -18.34 -3.12 2.60
CA SER A 188 -19.06 -2.48 1.51
C SER A 188 -20.31 -1.79 2.06
N GLU A 189 -20.17 -0.73 2.85
CA GLU A 189 -21.35 -0.08 3.46
C GLU A 189 -22.29 0.60 2.43
N SER A 190 -22.07 0.44 1.12
CA SER A 190 -22.97 0.98 0.08
C SER A 190 -23.04 0.23 -1.26
N TYR A 191 -22.39 -0.93 -1.44
CA TYR A 191 -22.23 -1.52 -2.79
C TYR A 191 -22.96 -2.84 -3.05
N LEU A 192 -23.48 -3.52 -2.02
CA LEU A 192 -24.21 -4.78 -2.19
C LEU A 192 -25.73 -4.59 -2.38
N ASP A 193 -26.27 -3.40 -2.10
CA ASP A 193 -27.71 -3.15 -2.19
C ASP A 193 -28.21 -2.79 -3.59
N ASN A 194 -27.31 -2.53 -4.56
CA ASN A 194 -27.70 -2.02 -5.88
C ASN A 194 -27.67 -3.07 -7.02
N TYR A 195 -27.36 -4.34 -6.74
CA TYR A 195 -27.24 -5.37 -7.79
C TYR A 195 -27.88 -6.72 -7.44
N SER A 196 -28.82 -6.74 -6.50
CA SER A 196 -29.77 -7.85 -6.35
C SER A 196 -31.05 -7.51 -7.13
N SER A 197 -31.03 -7.70 -8.45
CA SER A 197 -32.22 -7.82 -9.31
C SER A 197 -31.86 -8.62 -10.56
#